data_AF-A0A7V9ZI85-F1
#
_entry.id   AF-A0A7V9ZI85-F1
#
_cell.length_a   1.000
_cell.length_b   1.000
_cell.length_c   1.000
_cell.angle_alpha   90.00
_cell.angle_beta   90.00
_cell.angle_gamma   90.00
#
_symmetry.space_group_name_H-M   'P 1'
#
loop_
_entity.id
_entity.type
_entity.pdbx_description
1 polymer ?
#
loop_
_entity_poly.entity_id
_entity_poly.type
_entity_poly.pdbx_seq_one_letter_code
_entity_poly.pdbx_strand_id
1 'polypeptide(L)'
;MPPLLWHRDVDIDGLQWIVVGFEYVDGTPPRRPWRVDQLRLVLDKLAQTAEALTAVPARALEPVAAELVGRASDRLAEVRELQGASALLDTIGVLCAEAVERTAGGSIVHLDLRDDNILIGSDGQVWFVDWNWPAVGAPWIDLVCVLLSARGDGIDVEALIAAHPLTREVDPRSIDSLLAILWSFWAVARTQPVPESSPFLRDHQAWYLEVTEDWLRQRLARQ
;
A
#
# COMPACT_ATOMS: atom_id res chain seq x y z
N MET A 1 -5.13 -0.55 15.20
CA MET A 1 -4.41 0.58 15.79
C MET A 1 -4.39 0.41 17.31
N PRO A 2 -3.27 0.72 17.99
CA PRO A 2 -3.25 0.78 19.45
C PRO A 2 -4.24 1.83 19.99
N PRO A 3 -4.86 1.63 21.17
CA PRO A 3 -5.74 2.64 21.76
C PRO A 3 -5.06 3.99 21.99
N LEU A 4 -5.75 5.09 21.66
CA LEU A 4 -5.35 6.43 22.06
C LEU A 4 -5.60 6.59 23.58
N LEU A 5 -4.54 6.86 24.34
CA LEU A 5 -4.63 7.07 25.79
C LEU A 5 -4.92 8.53 26.13
N TRP A 6 -4.28 9.46 25.42
CA TRP A 6 -4.44 10.89 25.61
C TRP A 6 -4.00 11.68 24.39
N HIS A 7 -4.48 12.91 24.27
CA HIS A 7 -3.94 13.91 23.34
C HIS A 7 -3.85 15.27 24.04
N ARG A 8 -2.99 16.16 23.55
CA ARG A 8 -2.83 17.52 24.07
C ARG A 8 -2.40 18.47 22.97
N ASP A 9 -3.04 19.62 22.91
CA ASP A 9 -2.60 20.75 22.09
C ASP A 9 -1.52 21.52 22.85
N VAL A 10 -0.37 21.77 22.22
CA VAL A 10 0.77 22.47 22.82
C VAL A 10 1.33 23.50 21.85
N ASP A 11 1.70 24.66 22.37
CA ASP A 11 2.48 25.64 21.62
C ASP A 11 3.97 25.39 21.86
N ILE A 12 4.74 25.16 20.79
CA ILE A 12 6.19 25.02 20.83
C ILE A 12 6.76 26.02 19.82
N ASP A 13 7.49 27.02 20.32
CA ASP A 13 8.10 28.10 19.54
C ASP A 13 7.12 28.85 18.63
N GLY A 14 5.88 29.07 19.10
CA GLY A 14 4.83 29.78 18.35
C GLY A 14 4.13 28.92 17.29
N LEU A 15 4.43 27.61 17.24
CA LEU A 15 3.75 26.64 16.40
C LEU A 15 2.80 25.80 17.25
N GLN A 16 1.58 25.62 16.75
CA GLN A 16 0.59 24.75 17.38
C GLN A 16 0.86 23.30 17.00
N TRP A 17 1.05 22.45 18.00
CA TRP A 17 1.28 21.02 17.85
C TRP A 17 0.18 20.25 18.58
N ILE A 18 -0.16 19.07 18.03
CA ILE A 18 -0.97 18.07 18.74
C ILE A 18 -0.02 16.95 19.13
N VAL A 19 0.09 16.69 20.44
CA VAL A 19 0.81 15.53 20.97
C VAL A 19 -0.20 14.45 21.29
N VAL A 20 0.01 13.25 20.75
CA VAL A 20 -0.84 12.08 20.97
C VAL A 20 -0.04 10.99 21.66
N GLY A 21 -0.66 10.34 22.65
CA GLY A 21 -0.09 9.20 23.37
C GLY A 21 -0.96 7.97 23.17
N PHE A 22 -0.37 6.89 22.67
CA PHE A 22 -1.03 5.61 22.44
C PHE A 22 -0.57 4.56 23.45
N GLU A 23 -1.37 3.51 23.60
CA GLU A 23 -0.95 2.31 24.32
C GLU A 23 0.27 1.70 23.63
N TYR A 24 1.26 1.34 24.43
CA TYR A 24 2.43 0.64 23.94
C TYR A 24 2.04 -0.76 23.47
N VAL A 25 2.39 -1.10 22.23
CA VAL A 25 2.24 -2.45 21.69
C VAL A 25 3.56 -3.18 21.84
N ASP A 26 3.56 -4.25 22.63
CA ASP A 26 4.66 -5.21 22.71
C ASP A 26 4.61 -6.14 21.49
N GLY A 27 5.07 -5.63 20.35
CA GLY A 27 5.10 -6.35 19.08
C GLY A 27 6.32 -5.98 18.25
N THR A 28 6.70 -6.87 17.35
CA THR A 28 7.84 -6.68 16.43
C THR A 28 7.39 -6.74 14.98
N PRO A 29 8.06 -6.03 14.06
CA PRO A 29 7.82 -6.21 12.63
C PRO A 29 7.91 -7.68 12.19
N PRO A 30 7.09 -8.12 11.20
CA PRO A 30 7.26 -9.42 10.57
C PRO A 30 8.69 -9.56 10.04
N ARG A 31 9.22 -10.78 10.06
CA ARG A 31 10.57 -11.03 9.57
C ARG A 31 10.57 -11.06 8.04
N ARG A 32 11.60 -10.45 7.45
CA ARG A 32 11.95 -10.57 6.02
C ARG A 32 13.17 -11.50 5.87
N PRO A 33 13.20 -12.45 4.91
CA PRO A 33 12.12 -12.80 3.99
C PRO A 33 10.87 -13.31 4.72
N TRP A 34 9.69 -13.02 4.17
CA TRP A 34 8.40 -13.36 4.75
C TRP A 34 8.32 -14.84 5.11
N ARG A 35 7.97 -15.12 6.37
CA ARG A 35 7.54 -16.45 6.75
C ARG A 35 6.05 -16.61 6.45
N VAL A 36 5.67 -17.75 5.88
CA VAL A 36 4.30 -18.04 5.47
C VAL A 36 3.31 -17.98 6.64
N ASP A 37 3.73 -18.37 7.84
CA ASP A 37 2.92 -18.29 9.06
C ASP A 37 2.64 -16.85 9.47
N GLN A 38 3.66 -15.98 9.48
CA GLN A 38 3.48 -14.55 9.76
C GLN A 38 2.65 -13.84 8.68
N LEU A 39 2.87 -14.16 7.41
CA LEU A 39 2.08 -13.61 6.32
C LEU A 39 0.59 -13.96 6.47
N ARG A 40 0.27 -15.21 6.82
CA ARG A 40 -1.13 -15.62 7.07
C ARG A 40 -1.77 -14.83 8.20
N LEU A 41 -1.08 -14.65 9.33
CA LEU A 41 -1.59 -13.84 10.44
C LEU A 41 -1.92 -12.41 10.00
N VAL A 42 -1.07 -11.81 9.16
CA VAL A 42 -1.26 -10.47 8.64
C VAL A 42 -2.45 -10.40 7.67
N LEU A 43 -2.55 -11.35 6.75
CA LEU A 43 -3.67 -11.41 5.78
C LEU A 43 -5.02 -11.67 6.47
N ASP A 44 -5.05 -12.56 7.46
CA ASP A 44 -6.25 -12.81 8.26
C ASP A 44 -6.66 -11.56 9.04
N LYS A 45 -5.68 -10.84 9.63
CA LYS A 45 -5.96 -9.56 10.32
C LYS A 45 -6.45 -8.48 9.36
N LEU A 46 -5.92 -8.44 8.13
CA LEU A 46 -6.38 -7.51 7.09
C LEU A 46 -7.84 -7.75 6.75
N ALA A 47 -8.27 -9.01 6.58
CA ALA A 47 -9.67 -9.34 6.32
C ALA A 47 -10.59 -8.81 7.44
N GLN A 48 -10.24 -9.06 8.70
CA GLN A 48 -10.99 -8.57 9.87
C GLN A 48 -11.01 -7.04 9.93
N THR A 49 -9.88 -6.39 9.59
CA THR A 49 -9.75 -4.94 9.64
C THR A 49 -10.56 -4.28 8.55
N ALA A 50 -10.52 -4.80 7.33
CA ALA A 50 -11.32 -4.31 6.20
C ALA A 50 -12.82 -4.43 6.47
N GLU A 51 -13.27 -5.55 7.06
CA GLU A 51 -14.67 -5.72 7.48
C GLU A 51 -15.09 -4.64 8.49
N ALA A 52 -14.30 -4.46 9.55
CA ALA A 52 -14.58 -3.47 10.59
C ALA A 52 -14.57 -2.03 10.03
N LEU A 53 -13.64 -1.71 9.13
CA LEU A 53 -13.46 -0.38 8.56
C LEU A 53 -14.45 -0.05 7.42
N THR A 54 -15.06 -1.06 6.81
CA THR A 54 -16.17 -0.86 5.85
C THR A 54 -17.47 -0.43 6.56
N ALA A 55 -17.66 -0.84 7.81
CA ALA A 55 -18.83 -0.46 8.60
C ALA A 55 -18.79 1.00 9.11
N VAL A 56 -17.63 1.66 9.05
CA VAL A 56 -17.44 3.02 9.56
C VAL A 56 -17.81 4.04 8.48
N PRO A 57 -18.69 5.03 8.77
CA PRO A 57 -18.96 6.11 7.83
C PRO A 57 -17.70 6.98 7.64
N ALA A 58 -17.00 6.80 6.52
CA ALA A 58 -15.75 7.50 6.20
C ALA A 58 -15.99 8.95 5.72
N ARG A 59 -16.71 9.76 6.52
CA ARG A 59 -17.22 11.08 6.12
C ARG A 59 -16.14 12.18 6.03
N ALA A 60 -14.91 11.89 6.42
CA ALA A 60 -13.82 12.86 6.54
C ALA A 60 -12.52 12.43 5.84
N LEU A 61 -12.53 11.32 5.09
CA LEU A 61 -11.36 10.85 4.34
C LEU A 61 -11.61 11.00 2.85
N GLU A 62 -10.54 11.35 2.14
CA GLU A 62 -10.57 11.46 0.69
C GLU A 62 -10.65 10.06 0.04
N PRO A 63 -11.29 9.94 -1.14
CA PRO A 63 -11.25 8.70 -1.90
C PRO A 63 -9.82 8.36 -2.34
N VAL A 64 -9.50 7.07 -2.43
CA VAL A 64 -8.21 6.58 -2.96
C VAL A 64 -7.88 7.18 -4.33
N ALA A 65 -8.90 7.43 -5.16
CA ALA A 65 -8.73 8.08 -6.45
C ALA A 65 -8.07 9.47 -6.36
N ALA A 66 -8.43 10.27 -5.34
CA ALA A 66 -7.84 11.58 -5.13
C ALA A 66 -6.37 11.48 -4.67
N GLU A 67 -6.07 10.54 -3.77
CA GLU A 67 -4.73 10.35 -3.19
C GLU A 67 -3.75 9.67 -4.16
N LEU A 68 -4.16 8.57 -4.79
CA LEU A 68 -3.27 7.73 -5.59
C LEU A 68 -3.34 8.02 -7.09
N VAL A 69 -4.54 8.28 -7.63
CA VAL A 69 -4.76 8.35 -9.08
C VAL A 69 -4.57 9.76 -9.63
N GLY A 70 -4.90 10.80 -8.85
CA GLY A 70 -4.76 12.20 -9.26
C GLY A 70 -3.35 12.59 -9.74
N ARG A 71 -2.32 11.85 -9.34
CA ARG A 71 -0.91 12.09 -9.72
C ARG A 71 -0.36 11.08 -10.73
N ALA A 72 -1.11 10.05 -11.09
CA ALA A 72 -0.58 8.96 -11.91
C ALA A 72 -0.27 9.38 -13.35
N SER A 73 -1.13 10.22 -13.95
CA SER A 73 -0.92 10.77 -15.29
C SER A 73 0.36 11.62 -15.36
N ASP A 74 0.57 12.50 -14.36
CA ASP A 74 1.75 13.36 -14.29
C ASP A 74 3.03 12.53 -14.12
N ARG A 75 3.00 11.55 -13.21
CA ARG A 75 4.13 10.62 -13.02
C ARG A 75 4.45 9.85 -14.30
N LEU A 76 3.44 9.38 -15.02
CA LEU A 76 3.65 8.66 -16.27
C LEU A 76 4.22 9.55 -17.37
N ALA A 77 3.83 10.82 -17.43
CA ALA A 77 4.42 11.80 -18.34
C ALA A 77 5.91 12.00 -18.04
N GLU A 78 6.27 12.22 -16.78
CA GLU A 78 7.67 12.33 -16.34
C GLU A 78 8.49 11.09 -16.72
N VAL A 79 7.95 9.89 -16.48
CA VAL A 79 8.65 8.65 -16.82
C VAL A 79 8.83 8.50 -18.34
N ARG A 80 7.84 8.90 -19.16
CA ARG A 80 7.96 8.89 -20.63
C ARG A 80 9.04 9.85 -21.12
N GLU A 81 9.20 11.01 -20.49
CA GLU A 81 10.27 11.95 -20.82
C GLU A 81 11.65 11.37 -20.51
N LEU A 82 11.77 10.66 -19.37
CA LEU A 82 13.04 10.06 -18.93
C LEU A 82 13.44 8.80 -19.70
N GLN A 83 12.47 7.95 -20.07
CA GLN A 83 12.73 6.60 -20.59
C GLN A 83 12.33 6.42 -22.07
N GLY A 84 11.59 7.39 -22.64
CA GLY A 84 10.98 7.27 -23.96
C GLY A 84 9.68 6.47 -23.94
N ALA A 85 8.96 6.48 -25.06
CA ALA A 85 7.72 5.74 -25.21
C ALA A 85 7.97 4.22 -25.34
N SER A 86 7.08 3.42 -24.77
CA SER A 86 7.05 1.96 -24.96
C SER A 86 5.64 1.41 -24.84
N ALA A 87 5.41 0.23 -25.43
CA ALA A 87 4.12 -0.45 -25.32
C ALA A 87 3.72 -0.78 -23.87
N LEU A 88 4.71 -1.00 -22.99
CA LEU A 88 4.44 -1.16 -21.56
C LEU A 88 3.88 0.14 -20.96
N LEU A 89 4.50 1.29 -21.24
CA LEU A 89 4.03 2.58 -20.72
C LEU A 89 2.66 2.97 -21.26
N ASP A 90 2.31 2.55 -22.49
CA ASP A 90 0.97 2.71 -23.04
C ASP A 90 -0.04 1.85 -22.26
N THR A 91 0.31 0.59 -21.98
CA THR A 91 -0.53 -0.32 -21.17
C THR A 91 -0.72 0.19 -19.75
N ILE A 92 0.36 0.64 -19.10
CA ILE A 92 0.32 1.25 -17.76
C ILE A 92 -0.56 2.50 -17.76
N GLY A 93 -0.51 3.33 -18.79
CA GLY A 93 -1.37 4.50 -18.92
C GLY A 93 -2.86 4.16 -18.95
N VAL A 94 -3.23 3.12 -19.71
CA VAL A 94 -4.61 2.61 -19.73
C VAL A 94 -5.03 2.12 -18.34
N LEU A 95 -4.19 1.30 -17.69
CA LEU A 95 -4.47 0.76 -16.36
C LEU A 95 -4.60 1.84 -15.29
N CYS A 96 -3.75 2.87 -15.33
CA CYS A 96 -3.83 4.03 -14.44
C CYS A 96 -5.13 4.82 -14.64
N ALA A 97 -5.59 4.99 -15.89
CA ALA A 97 -6.84 5.67 -16.19
C ALA A 97 -8.06 4.91 -15.65
N GLU A 98 -8.01 3.57 -15.68
CA GLU A 98 -9.07 2.71 -15.14
C GLU A 98 -9.04 2.63 -13.60
N ALA A 99 -7.95 3.03 -12.95
CA ALA A 99 -7.74 2.82 -11.52
C ALA A 99 -8.74 3.58 -10.63
N VAL A 100 -9.27 4.73 -11.08
CA VAL A 100 -10.26 5.51 -10.32
C VAL A 100 -11.48 4.64 -9.98
N GLU A 101 -12.08 4.01 -10.98
CA GLU A 101 -13.26 3.16 -10.80
C GLU A 101 -12.88 1.86 -10.10
N ARG A 102 -11.75 1.26 -10.50
CA ARG A 102 -11.35 -0.07 -10.03
C ARG A 102 -10.89 -0.11 -8.58
N THR A 103 -10.39 1.00 -8.05
CA THR A 103 -9.96 1.11 -6.64
C THR A 103 -11.01 1.74 -5.73
N ALA A 104 -12.16 2.15 -6.28
CA ALA A 104 -13.26 2.69 -5.50
C ALA A 104 -13.88 1.64 -4.57
N GLY A 105 -14.36 2.08 -3.41
CA GLY A 105 -15.03 1.23 -2.44
C GLY A 105 -15.45 2.02 -1.21
N GLY A 106 -16.03 1.33 -0.23
CA GLY A 106 -16.55 1.93 1.01
C GLY A 106 -15.69 1.68 2.25
N SER A 107 -14.50 1.09 2.10
CA SER A 107 -13.63 0.78 3.24
C SER A 107 -12.63 1.89 3.47
N ILE A 108 -12.28 2.14 4.73
CA ILE A 108 -11.04 2.85 5.04
C ILE A 108 -9.88 1.90 4.75
N VAL A 109 -8.90 2.38 3.98
CA VAL A 109 -7.66 1.68 3.63
C VAL A 109 -6.47 2.49 4.12
N HIS A 110 -5.38 1.81 4.42
CA HIS A 110 -4.16 2.37 4.98
C HIS A 110 -3.24 2.98 3.92
N LEU A 111 -3.22 2.42 2.71
CA LEU A 111 -2.40 2.79 1.54
C LEU A 111 -0.89 2.71 1.70
N ASP A 112 -0.41 2.37 2.89
CA ASP A 112 1.02 2.39 3.21
C ASP A 112 1.44 1.18 4.05
N LEU A 113 0.74 0.05 3.87
CA LEU A 113 1.06 -1.17 4.59
C LEU A 113 2.27 -1.88 3.99
N ARG A 114 3.35 -1.76 4.74
CA ARG A 114 4.65 -2.40 4.56
C ARG A 114 5.02 -3.15 5.83
N ASP A 115 6.04 -4.00 5.79
CA ASP A 115 6.49 -4.77 6.95
C ASP A 115 6.86 -3.89 8.16
N ASP A 116 7.41 -2.71 7.96
CA ASP A 116 7.73 -1.76 9.03
C ASP A 116 6.50 -1.10 9.69
N ASN A 117 5.35 -1.11 9.01
CA ASN A 117 4.07 -0.60 9.51
C ASN A 117 3.15 -1.69 10.09
N ILE A 118 3.70 -2.89 10.28
CA ILE A 118 3.01 -4.05 10.86
C ILE A 118 3.75 -4.48 12.12
N LEU A 119 3.03 -4.70 13.21
CA LEU A 119 3.57 -5.30 14.43
C LEU A 119 2.88 -6.63 14.70
N ILE A 120 3.67 -7.66 15.04
CA ILE A 120 3.19 -8.98 15.48
C ILE A 120 3.62 -9.20 16.92
N GLY A 121 2.65 -9.43 17.79
CA GLY A 121 2.84 -9.72 19.20
C GLY A 121 3.26 -11.17 19.44
N SER A 122 3.79 -11.45 20.62
CA SER A 122 4.15 -12.83 21.02
C SER A 122 2.96 -13.78 21.11
N ASP A 123 1.75 -13.24 21.24
CA ASP A 123 0.45 -13.94 21.23
C ASP A 123 -0.14 -14.11 19.82
N GLY A 124 0.54 -13.63 18.77
CA GLY A 124 0.09 -13.68 17.39
C GLY A 124 -0.89 -12.56 17.00
N GLN A 125 -1.18 -11.63 17.91
CA GLN A 125 -1.97 -10.45 17.58
C GLN A 125 -1.20 -9.56 16.59
N VAL A 126 -1.92 -9.01 15.61
CA VAL A 126 -1.35 -8.14 14.58
C VAL A 126 -1.92 -6.73 14.72
N TRP A 127 -1.05 -5.72 14.61
CA TRP A 127 -1.41 -4.31 14.58
C TRP A 127 -0.87 -3.65 13.32
N PHE A 128 -1.72 -2.82 12.71
CA PHE A 128 -1.34 -1.88 11.66
C PHE A 128 -1.16 -0.50 12.31
N VAL A 129 0.01 0.08 12.09
CA VAL A 129 0.45 1.36 12.65
C VAL A 129 0.85 2.31 11.52
N ASP A 130 1.03 3.59 11.85
CA ASP A 130 1.42 4.63 10.88
C ASP A 130 0.35 4.93 9.81
N TRP A 131 -0.86 5.25 10.27
CA TRP A 131 -2.00 5.65 9.44
C TRP A 131 -1.87 7.09 8.92
N ASN A 132 -0.74 7.41 8.27
CA ASN A 132 -0.49 8.74 7.72
C ASN A 132 -1.20 9.00 6.38
N TRP A 133 -1.60 7.93 5.67
CA TRP A 133 -2.24 8.00 4.35
C TRP A 133 -3.62 7.31 4.27
N PRO A 134 -4.51 7.47 5.27
CA PRO A 134 -5.79 6.78 5.27
C PRO A 134 -6.70 7.38 4.19
N ALA A 135 -7.36 6.52 3.42
CA ALA A 135 -8.26 6.92 2.36
C ALA A 135 -9.48 5.99 2.27
N VAL A 136 -10.48 6.37 1.48
CA VAL A 136 -11.67 5.56 1.21
C VAL A 136 -11.54 4.81 -0.12
N GLY A 137 -11.56 3.49 -0.08
CA GLY A 137 -11.38 2.67 -1.27
C GLY A 137 -11.86 1.22 -1.11
N ALA A 138 -11.46 0.40 -2.07
CA ALA A 138 -11.79 -1.01 -2.07
C ALA A 138 -11.04 -1.78 -0.95
N PRO A 139 -11.71 -2.71 -0.25
CA PRO A 139 -11.16 -3.36 0.96
C PRO A 139 -9.95 -4.26 0.70
N TRP A 140 -9.62 -4.54 -0.56
CA TRP A 140 -8.52 -5.41 -0.97
C TRP A 140 -7.20 -4.69 -1.21
N ILE A 141 -7.19 -3.36 -1.27
CA ILE A 141 -6.02 -2.56 -1.69
C ILE A 141 -4.81 -2.86 -0.80
N ASP A 142 -4.99 -2.75 0.51
CA ASP A 142 -3.91 -2.95 1.47
C ASP A 142 -3.32 -4.37 1.45
N LEU A 143 -4.16 -5.36 1.12
CA LEU A 143 -3.68 -6.72 0.93
C LEU A 143 -2.70 -6.79 -0.24
N VAL A 144 -3.00 -6.16 -1.38
CA VAL A 144 -2.09 -6.12 -2.53
C VAL A 144 -0.80 -5.37 -2.18
N CYS A 145 -0.87 -4.30 -1.40
CA CYS A 145 0.32 -3.58 -0.89
C CYS A 145 1.24 -4.51 -0.08
N VAL A 146 0.69 -5.28 0.86
CA VAL A 146 1.47 -6.26 1.64
C VAL A 146 2.07 -7.33 0.72
N LEU A 147 1.29 -7.82 -0.25
CA LEU A 147 1.73 -8.88 -1.17
C LEU A 147 2.90 -8.44 -2.08
N LEU A 148 3.12 -7.15 -2.33
CA LEU A 148 4.34 -6.70 -3.04
C LEU A 148 5.59 -7.19 -2.32
N SER A 149 5.67 -6.93 -1.01
CA SER A 149 6.83 -7.33 -0.23
C SER A 149 7.00 -8.86 -0.16
N ALA A 150 5.89 -9.60 -0.02
CA ALA A 150 5.88 -11.06 -0.01
C ALA A 150 6.31 -11.66 -1.36
N ARG A 151 5.87 -11.06 -2.47
CA ARG A 151 6.29 -11.45 -3.82
C ARG A 151 7.79 -11.27 -3.99
N GLY A 152 8.31 -10.11 -3.59
CA GLY A 152 9.75 -9.82 -3.70
C GLY A 152 10.62 -10.79 -2.88
N ASP A 153 10.05 -11.42 -1.86
CA ASP A 153 10.69 -12.49 -1.08
C ASP A 153 10.50 -13.90 -1.67
N GLY A 154 9.82 -14.02 -2.81
CA GLY A 154 9.61 -15.27 -3.54
C GLY A 154 8.35 -16.04 -3.17
N ILE A 155 7.38 -15.44 -2.46
CA ILE A 155 6.08 -16.07 -2.19
C ILE A 155 5.21 -16.08 -3.46
N ASP A 156 4.52 -17.18 -3.72
CA ASP A 156 3.49 -17.26 -4.77
C ASP A 156 2.23 -16.50 -4.34
N VAL A 157 2.24 -15.19 -4.59
CA VAL A 157 1.15 -14.28 -4.24
C VAL A 157 -0.09 -14.44 -5.12
N GLU A 158 0.04 -15.05 -6.29
CA GLU A 158 -1.11 -15.28 -7.18
C GLU A 158 -2.03 -16.36 -6.62
N ALA A 159 -1.45 -17.42 -6.04
CA ALA A 159 -2.22 -18.43 -5.31
C ALA A 159 -2.92 -17.82 -4.07
N LEU A 160 -2.29 -16.87 -3.39
CA LEU A 160 -2.89 -16.16 -2.26
C LEU A 160 -4.06 -15.26 -2.73
N ILE A 161 -3.88 -14.51 -3.82
CA ILE A 161 -4.94 -13.68 -4.40
C ILE A 161 -6.16 -14.52 -4.78
N ALA A 162 -5.95 -15.66 -5.43
CA ALA A 162 -7.04 -16.53 -5.87
C ALA A 162 -7.82 -17.17 -4.70
N ALA A 163 -7.18 -17.36 -3.55
CA ALA A 163 -7.79 -18.02 -2.40
C ALA A 163 -8.39 -17.04 -1.37
N HIS A 164 -7.81 -15.83 -1.24
CA HIS A 164 -8.10 -14.96 -0.11
C HIS A 164 -9.48 -14.28 -0.23
N PRO A 165 -10.30 -14.20 0.85
CA PRO A 165 -11.66 -13.66 0.79
C PRO A 165 -11.78 -12.23 0.24
N LEU A 166 -10.79 -11.37 0.52
CA LEU A 166 -10.77 -9.99 0.01
C LEU A 166 -10.56 -9.89 -1.51
N THR A 167 -9.91 -10.89 -2.14
CA THR A 167 -9.41 -10.78 -3.51
C THR A 167 -9.94 -11.82 -4.47
N ARG A 168 -10.44 -12.97 -3.98
CA ARG A 168 -10.86 -14.09 -4.83
C ARG A 168 -11.97 -13.75 -5.84
N GLU A 169 -12.82 -12.77 -5.52
CA GLU A 169 -13.90 -12.27 -6.39
C GLU A 169 -13.55 -10.95 -7.09
N VAL A 170 -12.34 -10.43 -6.88
CA VAL A 170 -11.91 -9.16 -7.48
C VAL A 170 -11.53 -9.42 -8.94
N ASP A 171 -12.05 -8.59 -9.85
CA ASP A 171 -11.61 -8.58 -11.24
C ASP A 171 -10.06 -8.47 -11.28
N PRO A 172 -9.35 -9.44 -11.88
CA PRO A 172 -7.89 -9.41 -11.97
C PRO A 172 -7.34 -8.08 -12.50
N ARG A 173 -8.09 -7.41 -13.39
CA ARG A 173 -7.71 -6.12 -13.96
C ARG A 173 -7.73 -4.97 -12.95
N SER A 174 -8.50 -5.09 -11.87
CA SER A 174 -8.46 -4.14 -10.75
C SER A 174 -7.14 -4.20 -9.99
N ILE A 175 -6.58 -5.40 -9.80
CA ILE A 175 -5.25 -5.57 -9.20
C ILE A 175 -4.19 -5.02 -10.16
N ASP A 176 -4.30 -5.27 -11.47
CA ASP A 176 -3.38 -4.72 -12.47
C ASP A 176 -3.38 -3.18 -12.46
N SER A 177 -4.56 -2.57 -12.36
CA SER A 177 -4.70 -1.11 -12.23
C SER A 177 -4.04 -0.56 -10.98
N LEU A 178 -4.18 -1.21 -9.83
CA LEU A 178 -3.46 -0.80 -8.62
C LEU A 178 -1.94 -0.94 -8.79
N LEU A 179 -1.48 -2.05 -9.36
CA LEU A 179 -0.05 -2.27 -9.63
C LEU A 179 0.52 -1.22 -10.59
N ALA A 180 -0.23 -0.80 -11.61
CA ALA A 180 0.18 0.27 -12.53
C ALA A 180 0.35 1.62 -11.80
N ILE A 181 -0.57 1.94 -10.89
CA ILE A 181 -0.49 3.14 -10.05
C ILE A 181 0.74 3.10 -9.14
N LEU A 182 0.95 1.98 -8.42
CA LEU A 182 2.10 1.80 -7.53
C LEU A 182 3.41 1.82 -8.32
N TRP A 183 3.45 1.19 -9.50
CA TRP A 183 4.59 1.26 -10.40
C TRP A 183 4.91 2.71 -10.79
N SER A 184 3.90 3.50 -11.18
CA SER A 184 4.11 4.92 -11.55
C SER A 184 4.67 5.74 -10.39
N PHE A 185 4.23 5.43 -9.17
CA PHE A 185 4.72 6.05 -7.95
C PHE A 185 6.20 5.72 -7.72
N TRP A 186 6.58 4.44 -7.71
CA TRP A 186 7.96 4.02 -7.48
C TRP A 186 8.91 4.48 -8.60
N ALA A 187 8.43 4.52 -9.85
CA ALA A 187 9.20 4.95 -11.02
C ALA A 187 9.67 6.40 -10.90
N VAL A 188 8.82 7.29 -10.36
CA VAL A 188 9.17 8.68 -10.07
C VAL A 188 9.86 8.81 -8.71
N ALA A 189 9.39 8.12 -7.67
CA ALA A 189 9.93 8.28 -6.33
C ALA A 189 11.43 7.95 -6.26
N ARG A 190 11.88 6.92 -6.98
CA ARG A 190 13.29 6.51 -6.98
C ARG A 190 14.24 7.53 -7.63
N THR A 191 13.75 8.44 -8.47
CA THR A 191 14.58 9.44 -9.18
C THR A 191 14.79 10.71 -8.33
N GLN A 192 14.05 10.86 -7.24
CA GLN A 192 14.11 12.04 -6.39
C GLN A 192 15.40 12.05 -5.54
N PRO A 193 15.87 13.23 -5.08
CA PRO A 193 17.06 13.34 -4.23
C PRO A 193 16.99 12.47 -2.98
N VAL A 194 18.08 11.81 -2.59
CA VAL A 194 18.14 11.02 -1.35
C VAL A 194 18.00 11.97 -0.15
N PRO A 195 17.00 11.80 0.73
CA PRO A 195 16.91 12.61 1.94
C PRO A 195 17.95 12.19 2.98
N GLU A 196 18.56 13.17 3.65
CA GLU A 196 19.59 12.91 4.67
C GLU A 196 19.08 12.03 5.83
N SER A 197 17.80 12.15 6.17
CA SER A 197 17.15 11.38 7.23
C SER A 197 16.89 9.91 6.88
N SER A 198 16.98 9.53 5.59
CA SER A 198 16.70 8.16 5.14
C SER A 198 17.59 7.79 3.94
N PRO A 199 18.87 7.45 4.19
CA PRO A 199 19.87 7.24 3.13
C PRO A 199 19.56 6.06 2.21
N PHE A 200 18.78 5.06 2.68
CA PHE A 200 18.43 3.87 1.90
C PHE A 200 17.05 3.96 1.23
N LEU A 201 16.38 5.12 1.31
CA LEU A 201 15.01 5.27 0.79
C LEU A 201 14.92 4.99 -0.72
N ARG A 202 15.90 5.43 -1.50
CA ARG A 202 15.88 5.26 -2.96
C ARG A 202 16.17 3.82 -3.38
N ASP A 203 17.03 3.11 -2.64
CA ASP A 203 17.27 1.68 -2.84
C ASP A 203 16.00 0.87 -2.57
N HIS A 204 15.28 1.20 -1.50
CA HIS A 204 14.00 0.59 -1.17
C HIS A 204 12.95 0.83 -2.27
N GLN A 205 12.83 2.07 -2.76
CA GLN A 205 11.89 2.42 -3.84
C GLN A 205 12.26 1.76 -5.18
N ALA A 206 13.55 1.62 -5.47
CA ALA A 206 14.02 0.90 -6.65
C ALA A 206 13.65 -0.59 -6.57
N TRP A 207 13.84 -1.22 -5.41
CA TRP A 207 13.43 -2.61 -5.18
C TRP A 207 11.92 -2.80 -5.37
N TYR A 208 11.08 -1.91 -4.80
CA TYR A 208 9.63 -1.98 -5.00
C TYR A 208 9.22 -1.75 -6.45
N LEU A 209 9.90 -0.87 -7.19
CA LEU A 209 9.66 -0.70 -8.61
C LEU A 209 9.89 -2.00 -9.38
N GLU A 210 11.03 -2.65 -9.15
CA GLU A 210 11.40 -3.91 -9.83
C GLU A 210 10.39 -5.02 -9.54
N VAL A 211 10.00 -5.20 -8.27
CA VAL A 211 9.01 -6.20 -7.87
C VAL A 211 7.64 -5.90 -8.49
N THR A 212 7.21 -4.64 -8.50
CA THR A 212 5.93 -4.23 -9.07
C THR A 212 5.91 -4.44 -10.59
N GLU A 213 7.00 -4.09 -11.28
CA GLU A 213 7.12 -4.27 -12.73
C GLU A 213 7.09 -5.74 -13.13
N ASP A 214 7.90 -6.58 -12.46
CA ASP A 214 7.93 -8.02 -12.70
C ASP A 214 6.55 -8.65 -12.48
N TRP A 215 5.85 -8.24 -11.41
CA TRP A 215 4.50 -8.71 -11.14
C TRP A 215 3.51 -8.32 -12.22
N LEU A 216 3.50 -7.04 -12.59
CA LEU A 216 2.58 -6.53 -13.60
C LEU A 216 2.83 -7.22 -14.95
N ARG A 217 4.10 -7.39 -15.35
CA ARG A 217 4.45 -8.12 -16.57
C ARG A 217 3.97 -9.57 -16.55
N GLN A 218 4.15 -10.28 -15.44
CA GLN A 218 3.66 -11.65 -15.30
C GLN A 218 2.14 -11.74 -15.48
N ARG A 219 1.40 -10.80 -14.88
CA ARG A 219 -0.07 -10.77 -14.94
C ARG A 219 -0.57 -10.42 -16.34
N LEU A 220 0.05 -9.45 -17.00
CA LEU A 220 -0.28 -9.06 -18.38
C LEU A 220 0.03 -10.17 -19.40
N ALA A 221 1.04 -10.99 -19.17
CA ALA A 221 1.36 -12.11 -20.06
C ALA A 221 0.38 -13.30 -19.98
N ARG A 222 -0.52 -13.31 -18.98
CA ARG A 222 -1.53 -14.36 -18.77
C ARG A 222 -2.90 -14.01 -19.37
N GLN A 223 -3.07 -12.79 -19.89
CA GLN A 223 -4.29 -12.27 -20.52
C GLN A 223 -4.23 -12.44 -22.03
#